data_AF-A0A954INF8-F1
#
_entry.id   AF-A0A954INF8-F1
#
_cell.length_a   1.000
_cell.length_b   1.000
_cell.length_c   1.000
_cell.angle_alpha   90.00
_cell.angle_beta   90.00
_cell.angle_gamma   90.00
#
_symmetry.space_group_name_H-M   'P 1'
#
loop_
_entity.id
_entity.type
_entity.pdbx_description
1 polymer ?
#
loop_
_entity_poly.entity_id
_entity_poly.type
_entity_poly.pdbx_seq_one_letter_code
_entity_poly.pdbx_strand_id
1 'polypeptide(L)' 'LGANDVVNPLARTDPGSPIAGMPVIDADRARTVVVIKRSLSPGFAGIPNPLFALNNALMLYADGKKAVVDIVKALNESAS' A
#
# COMPACT_ATOMS: atom_id res chain seq x y z
N LEU A 1 2.61 -4.18 -2.75
CA LEU A 1 1.72 -5.10 -3.50
C LEU A 1 0.83 -5.85 -2.52
N GLY A 2 -0.50 -5.64 -2.54
CA GLY A 2 -1.46 -6.40 -1.72
C GLY A 2 -1.45 -6.16 -0.20
N ALA A 3 -0.35 -5.65 0.36
CA ALA A 3 -0.22 -5.33 1.77
C ALA A 3 -1.16 -4.19 2.20
N ASN A 4 -1.74 -4.33 3.41
CA ASN A 4 -2.56 -3.30 4.04
C ASN A 4 -2.14 -3.08 5.51
N ASP A 5 -2.47 -4.01 6.41
CA ASP A 5 -2.24 -3.82 7.85
C ASP A 5 -0.74 -3.70 8.20
N VAL A 6 0.11 -4.50 7.55
CA VAL A 6 1.58 -4.52 7.78
C VAL A 6 2.32 -3.26 7.32
N VAL A 7 1.63 -2.31 6.68
CA VAL A 7 2.15 -0.99 6.27
C VAL A 7 1.29 0.15 6.82
N ASN A 8 0.38 -0.13 7.75
CA ASN A 8 -0.56 0.86 8.25
C ASN A 8 0.11 1.71 9.37
N PRO A 9 0.29 3.03 9.18
CA PRO A 9 0.98 3.87 10.14
C PRO A 9 0.25 4.00 11.49
N LEU A 10 -1.05 3.65 11.55
CA LEU A 10 -1.82 3.66 12.79
C LEU A 10 -1.21 2.78 13.88
N ALA A 11 -0.48 1.72 13.50
CA ALA A 11 0.24 0.89 14.47
C ALA A 11 1.25 1.70 15.32
N ARG A 12 1.78 2.81 14.78
CA ARG A 12 2.75 3.70 15.44
C ARG A 12 2.13 5.00 15.94
N THR A 13 1.08 5.49 15.29
CA THR A 13 0.57 6.86 15.51
C THR A 13 -0.70 6.92 16.36
N ASP A 14 -1.43 5.82 16.49
CA ASP A 14 -2.70 5.77 17.23
C ASP A 14 -2.69 4.62 18.27
N PRO A 15 -2.46 4.94 19.56
CA PRO A 15 -2.51 3.96 20.64
C PRO A 15 -3.87 3.28 20.83
N GLY A 16 -4.96 3.86 20.32
CA GLY A 16 -6.31 3.28 20.36
C GLY A 16 -6.60 2.32 19.20
N SER A 17 -5.70 2.23 18.22
CA SER A 17 -5.87 1.37 17.06
C SER A 17 -5.81 -0.12 17.44
N PRO A 18 -6.62 -0.99 16.82
CA PRO A 18 -6.52 -2.45 17.01
C PRO A 18 -5.15 -3.05 16.66
N ILE A 19 -4.32 -2.31 15.91
CA ILE A 19 -2.96 -2.71 15.52
C ILE A 19 -1.87 -1.91 16.25
N ALA A 20 -2.21 -1.16 17.30
CA ALA A 20 -1.26 -0.37 18.07
C ALA A 20 -0.11 -1.25 18.59
N GLY A 21 1.13 -0.81 18.37
CA GLY A 21 2.35 -1.53 18.78
C GLY A 21 2.75 -2.70 17.87
N MET A 22 1.95 -3.04 16.85
CA MET A 22 2.34 -4.04 15.84
C MET A 22 3.57 -3.56 15.05
N PRO A 23 4.64 -4.36 14.93
CA PRO A 23 5.75 -4.03 14.03
C PRO A 23 5.26 -3.94 12.58
N VAL A 24 5.39 -2.76 11.99
CA VAL A 24 4.99 -2.47 10.60
C VAL A 24 6.19 -1.97 9.79
N ILE A 25 6.10 -2.08 8.47
CA ILE A 25 7.06 -1.47 7.56
C ILE A 25 6.72 0.02 7.41
N ASP A 26 7.72 0.89 7.60
CA ASP A 26 7.62 2.35 7.45
C ASP A 26 7.53 2.80 5.98
N ALA A 27 6.62 2.22 5.20
CA ALA A 27 6.43 2.53 3.79
C ALA A 27 6.07 4.00 3.56
N ASP A 28 5.32 4.62 4.48
CA ASP A 28 4.94 6.03 4.47
C ASP A 28 6.13 7.00 4.42
N ARG A 29 7.32 6.57 4.89
CA ARG A 29 8.55 7.37 4.89
C ARG A 29 9.28 7.38 3.55
N ALA A 30 8.87 6.56 2.58
CA ALA A 30 9.49 6.55 1.26
C ALA A 30 9.17 7.84 0.47
N ARG A 31 10.06 8.24 -0.45
CA ARG A 31 9.82 9.38 -1.35
C ARG A 31 8.53 9.21 -2.17
N THR A 32 8.27 7.98 -2.63
CA THR A 32 7.08 7.61 -3.39
C THR A 32 6.67 6.20 -3.01
N VAL A 33 5.38 6.00 -2.80
CA VAL A 33 4.78 4.69 -2.49
C VAL A 33 3.80 4.36 -3.59
N VAL A 34 3.91 3.17 -4.18
CA VAL A 34 2.91 2.65 -5.13
C VAL A 34 2.13 1.54 -4.44
N VAL A 35 0.85 1.78 -4.21
CA VAL A 35 -0.06 0.84 -3.56
C VAL A 35 -0.86 0.10 -4.62
N ILE A 36 -0.66 -1.20 -4.71
CA ILE A 36 -1.34 -2.05 -5.68
C ILE A 36 -2.39 -2.89 -4.96
N LYS A 37 -3.67 -2.60 -5.20
CA LYS A 37 -4.83 -3.34 -4.64
C LYS A 37 -6.09 -3.11 -5.49
N ARG A 38 -7.11 -3.95 -5.33
CA ARG A 38 -8.33 -3.91 -6.18
C ARG A 38 -9.30 -2.79 -5.85
N SER A 39 -9.32 -2.29 -4.62
CA SER A 39 -10.29 -1.32 -4.10
C SER A 39 -9.76 -0.65 -2.83
N LEU A 40 -10.52 0.24 -2.18
CA LEU A 40 -10.19 0.79 -0.85
C LEU A 40 -10.59 -0.13 0.32
N SER A 41 -11.01 -1.37 0.07
CA SER A 41 -11.42 -2.32 1.13
C SER A 41 -10.35 -2.50 2.22
N PRO A 42 -10.76 -2.62 3.50
CA PRO A 42 -9.83 -2.76 4.63
C PRO A 42 -9.08 -4.10 4.59
N GLY A 43 -8.04 -4.20 5.42
CA GLY A 43 -7.31 -5.44 5.66
C GLY A 43 -8.04 -6.35 6.67
N PHE A 44 -7.27 -7.22 7.31
CA PHE A 44 -7.79 -8.13 8.33
C PHE A 44 -8.26 -7.37 9.57
N ALA A 45 -7.51 -6.33 9.97
CA ALA A 45 -7.86 -5.50 11.12
C ALA A 45 -9.15 -4.68 10.93
N GLY A 46 -9.73 -4.65 9.71
CA GLY A 46 -11.01 -3.99 9.44
C GLY A 46 -10.98 -2.46 9.51
N ILE A 47 -9.81 -1.85 9.64
CA ILE A 47 -9.63 -0.39 9.77
C ILE A 47 -9.15 0.25 8.46
N PRO A 48 -9.43 1.56 8.25
CA PRO A 48 -8.80 2.34 7.20
C PRO A 48 -7.29 2.42 7.35
N ASN A 49 -6.58 2.63 6.24
CA ASN A 49 -5.14 2.84 6.24
C ASN A 49 -4.80 4.25 5.75
N PRO A 50 -4.35 5.16 6.64
CA PRO A 50 -4.02 6.54 6.28
C PRO A 50 -2.95 6.68 5.20
N LEU A 51 -2.07 5.67 5.02
CA LEU A 51 -1.07 5.64 3.95
C LEU A 51 -1.70 5.93 2.58
N PHE A 52 -2.91 5.43 2.33
CA PHE A 52 -3.55 5.52 1.02
C PHE A 52 -4.02 6.94 0.65
N ALA A 53 -4.02 7.87 1.62
CA ALA A 53 -4.41 9.26 1.42
C ALA A 53 -3.21 10.22 1.46
N LEU A 54 -1.98 9.72 1.63
CA LEU A 54 -0.79 10.57 1.67
C LEU A 54 -0.43 11.06 0.26
N ASN A 55 0.10 12.29 0.17
CA ASN A 55 0.49 12.90 -1.11
C ASN A 55 1.58 12.11 -1.86
N ASN A 56 2.42 11.36 -1.15
CA ASN A 56 3.46 10.51 -1.74
C ASN A 56 2.96 9.10 -2.09
N ALA A 57 1.69 8.78 -1.85
CA ALA A 57 1.10 7.48 -2.13
C ALA A 57 0.26 7.52 -3.42
N LEU A 58 0.67 6.71 -4.39
CA LEU A 58 -0.02 6.51 -5.66
C LEU A 58 -0.80 5.20 -5.60
N MET A 59 -2.11 5.29 -5.85
CA MET A 59 -3.00 4.12 -5.87
C MET A 59 -3.07 3.52 -7.28
N LEU A 60 -2.63 2.28 -7.44
CA LEU A 60 -2.80 1.48 -8.66
C LEU A 60 -3.89 0.43 -8.43
N TYR A 61 -5.10 0.71 -8.93
CA TYR A 61 -6.24 -0.20 -8.79
C TYR A 61 -6.17 -1.37 -9.76
N ALA A 62 -5.73 -2.52 -9.27
CA ALA A 62 -5.56 -3.71 -10.10
C ALA A 62 -5.51 -5.01 -9.27
N ASP A 63 -5.77 -6.13 -9.94
CA ASP A 63 -5.30 -7.44 -9.46
C ASP A 63 -3.76 -7.43 -9.40
N GLY A 64 -3.20 -8.09 -8.38
CA GLY A 64 -1.77 -8.04 -8.11
C GLY A 64 -0.93 -8.68 -9.21
N LYS A 65 -1.36 -9.82 -9.76
CA LYS A 65 -0.64 -10.50 -10.84
C LYS A 65 -0.73 -9.67 -12.11
N LYS A 66 -1.93 -9.19 -12.45
CA LYS A 66 -2.14 -8.35 -13.63
C LYS A 66 -1.25 -7.09 -13.58
N ALA A 67 -1.25 -6.38 -12.46
CA ALA A 67 -0.43 -5.17 -12.29
C ALA A 67 1.06 -5.43 -12.54
N VAL A 68 1.61 -6.52 -12.00
CA VAL A 68 3.03 -6.85 -12.20
C VAL A 68 3.33 -7.16 -13.66
N VAL A 69 2.47 -7.95 -14.33
CA VAL A 69 2.63 -8.26 -15.76
C VAL A 69 2.59 -6.99 -16.61
N ASP A 70 1.63 -6.10 -16.35
CA ASP A 70 1.47 -4.86 -17.09
C ASP A 70 2.68 -3.92 -16.89
N ILE A 71 3.21 -3.83 -15.66
CA ILE A 71 4.42 -3.04 -15.35
C ILE A 71 5.63 -3.60 -16.10
N VAL A 72 5.85 -4.92 -16.06
CA VAL A 72 6.98 -5.55 -16.76
C VAL A 72 6.88 -5.33 -18.27
N LYS A 73 5.68 -5.45 -18.83
CA LYS A 73 5.45 -5.18 -20.25
C LYS A 73 5.77 -3.73 -20.62
N ALA A 74 5.26 -2.77 -19.85
CA ALA A 74 5.51 -1.34 -20.08
C ALA A 74 7.01 -0.98 -19.98
N LEU A 75 7.73 -1.60 -19.05
CA LEU A 75 9.19 -1.42 -18.92
C LEU A 75 9.93 -1.90 -20.17
N ASN A 76 9.58 -3.07 -20.71
CA ASN A 76 10.20 -3.60 -21.92
C ASN A 76 9.91 -2.72 -23.16
N GLU A 77 8.68 -2.23 -23.28
CA GLU A 77 8.28 -1.32 -24.37
C GLU A 77 8.98 0.04 -24.28
N SER A 78 9.20 0.56 -23.06
CA SER A 78 9.90 1.83 -22.85
C SER A 78 11.41 1.76 -23.07
N ALA A 79 11.98 0.56 -23.01
CA ALA A 79 13.41 0.32 -23.19
C ALA A 79 13.79 0.00 -24.66
N SER A 80 12.79 -0.13 -25.53
CA SER A 80 12.93 -0.36 -26.98
C SER A 80 12.77 0.95 -27.74
#